data_AF-A0A395YQD3-F1
#
_entry.id   AF-A0A395YQD3-F1
#
_cell.length_a   1.000
_cell.length_b   1.000
_cell.length_c   1.000
_cell.angle_alpha   90.00
_cell.angle_beta   90.00
_cell.angle_gamma   90.00
#
_symmetry.space_group_name_H-M   'P 1'
#
loop_
_entity.id
_entity.type
_entity.pdbx_description
1 polymer ?
#
loop_
_entity_poly.entity_id
_entity_poly.type
_entity_poly.pdbx_seq_one_letter_code
_entity_poly.pdbx_strand_id
1 'polypeptide(L)'
;MKKDDEKKDERKGAAVMAFGIGTNCGQSSAGILRGKQINIACECWYTSGGRCMPLMIKFEDEEGIIRTVRDFQITYSEKKNYSGIPSVEYGCVLRHQGIQREVRLLFFIDEGRWVMNLLQA
;
A
#
# COMPACT_ATOMS: atom_id res chain seq x y z
N MET A 1 -0.37 39.25 54.54
CA MET A 1 0.94 39.17 53.86
C MET A 1 1.25 37.69 53.64
N LYS A 2 1.54 37.32 52.37
CA LYS A 2 1.64 35.97 51.75
C LYS A 2 0.28 35.33 51.42
N LYS A 3 -0.27 35.50 50.21
CA LYS A 3 0.08 34.95 48.87
C LYS A 3 -0.09 33.43 48.78
N ASP A 4 -1.01 33.02 47.88
CA ASP A 4 -0.78 32.18 46.68
C ASP A 4 -0.06 30.83 46.94
N ASP A 5 -0.40 29.67 46.41
CA ASP A 5 -1.21 29.27 45.26
C ASP A 5 -1.22 27.71 45.21
N GLU A 6 -2.22 27.15 44.54
CA GLU A 6 -2.10 26.04 43.56
C GLU A 6 -1.66 24.59 43.95
N LYS A 7 -2.68 23.72 44.04
CA LYS A 7 -2.95 22.51 43.21
C LYS A 7 -1.85 21.46 42.95
N LYS A 8 -2.13 20.21 43.32
CA LYS A 8 -1.78 18.96 42.59
C LYS A 8 -2.56 17.78 43.18
N ASP A 9 -3.65 17.35 42.54
CA ASP A 9 -3.72 16.23 41.58
C ASP A 9 -3.08 14.92 42.09
N GLU A 10 -3.93 14.08 42.68
CA GLU A 10 -3.62 12.69 42.98
C GLU A 10 -4.87 11.85 42.69
N ARG A 11 -4.93 11.25 41.50
CA ARG A 11 -5.72 10.02 41.27
C ARG A 11 -4.79 8.95 40.74
N LYS A 12 -4.34 8.12 41.68
CA LYS A 12 -3.75 6.80 41.43
C LYS A 12 -4.85 5.82 41.01
N GLY A 13 -4.53 4.97 40.04
CA GLY A 13 -5.31 3.83 39.57
C GLY A 13 -5.24 3.77 38.04
N ALA A 14 -4.78 2.72 37.36
CA ALA A 14 -4.29 1.42 37.78
C ALA A 14 -3.34 0.89 36.67
N ALA A 15 -2.69 -0.21 36.99
CA ALA A 15 -1.52 -0.79 36.32
C ALA A 15 -1.67 -1.16 34.83
N VAL A 16 -0.56 -0.96 34.11
CA VAL A 16 0.15 -1.89 33.21
C VAL A 16 -0.69 -2.86 32.38
N MET A 17 -0.58 -2.71 31.05
CA MET A 17 -0.44 -3.86 30.14
C MET A 17 0.74 -3.61 29.20
N ALA A 18 1.95 -3.88 29.70
CA ALA A 18 3.10 -4.16 28.86
C ALA A 18 2.93 -5.59 28.32
N PHE A 19 2.25 -5.72 27.18
CA PHE A 19 2.19 -7.00 26.47
C PHE A 19 3.36 -7.05 25.48
N GLY A 20 4.53 -7.42 26.00
CA GLY A 20 5.65 -7.88 25.21
C GLY A 20 5.31 -9.23 24.59
N ILE A 21 4.77 -9.20 23.38
CA ILE A 21 5.00 -10.26 22.40
C ILE A 21 5.77 -9.57 21.30
N GLY A 22 7.01 -10.02 21.10
CA GLY A 22 7.89 -9.46 20.09
C GLY A 22 7.11 -9.30 18.80
N THR A 23 7.01 -8.06 18.33
CA THR A 23 6.65 -7.79 16.96
C THR A 23 7.69 -8.54 16.13
N ASN A 24 7.36 -9.75 15.70
CA ASN A 24 7.89 -10.28 14.47
C ASN A 24 7.26 -9.40 13.40
N CYS A 25 7.76 -8.16 13.33
CA CYS A 25 7.55 -7.26 12.22
C CYS A 25 8.20 -8.06 11.10
N GLY A 26 7.37 -8.83 10.38
CA GLY A 26 7.84 -9.72 9.34
C GLY A 26 8.83 -8.92 8.53
N GLN A 27 10.08 -9.41 8.46
CA GLN A 27 11.20 -8.63 7.95
C GLN A 27 10.74 -7.96 6.66
N SER A 28 10.59 -6.64 6.70
CA SER A 28 10.14 -5.89 5.55
C SER A 28 11.26 -6.01 4.53
N SER A 29 11.07 -6.92 3.57
CA SER A 29 12.02 -7.20 2.52
C SER A 29 11.94 -6.16 1.40
N ALA A 30 10.90 -5.33 1.44
CA ALA A 30 10.67 -4.24 0.51
C ALA A 30 10.86 -2.89 1.21
N GLY A 31 11.48 -1.94 0.51
CA GLY A 31 11.67 -0.57 1.00
C GLY A 31 10.35 0.19 1.18
N ILE A 32 10.43 1.46 1.57
CA ILE A 32 9.25 2.33 1.69
C ILE A 32 8.65 2.59 0.30
N LEU A 33 7.34 2.40 0.16
CA LEU A 33 6.58 2.82 -1.04
C LEU A 33 6.61 4.34 -1.16
N ARG A 34 7.50 4.86 -2.00
CA ARG A 34 7.59 6.29 -2.35
C ARG A 34 6.71 6.57 -3.56
N GLY A 35 6.07 7.74 -3.60
CA GLY A 35 5.21 8.17 -4.70
C GLY A 35 3.73 8.31 -4.33
N LYS A 36 2.92 8.74 -5.30
CA LYS A 36 1.47 8.85 -5.14
C LYS A 36 0.85 7.46 -5.28
N GLN A 37 0.14 7.04 -4.25
CA GLN A 37 -0.60 5.77 -4.23
C GLN A 37 -2.07 6.02 -4.54
N ILE A 38 -2.60 5.26 -5.50
CA ILE A 38 -3.98 5.37 -5.98
C ILE A 38 -4.63 4.00 -5.80
N ASN A 39 -5.77 3.94 -5.09
CA ASN A 39 -6.56 2.73 -5.00
C ASN A 39 -7.18 2.42 -6.36
N ILE A 40 -7.11 1.17 -6.79
CA ILE A 40 -7.58 0.75 -8.11
C ILE A 40 -8.46 -0.49 -8.00
N ALA A 41 -9.34 -0.68 -8.97
CA ALA A 41 -9.90 -1.99 -9.29
C ALA A 41 -9.03 -2.65 -10.37
N CYS A 42 -8.79 -3.96 -10.24
CA CYS A 42 -7.94 -4.71 -11.16
C CYS A 42 -8.65 -5.97 -11.65
N GLU A 43 -8.78 -6.11 -12.97
CA GLU A 43 -9.16 -7.36 -13.62
C GLU A 43 -7.90 -8.23 -13.76
N CYS A 44 -7.97 -9.48 -13.32
CA CYS A 44 -6.84 -10.40 -13.28
C CYS A 44 -7.21 -11.77 -13.83
N TRP A 45 -6.25 -12.42 -14.50
CA TRP A 45 -6.26 -13.86 -14.68
C TRP A 45 -5.46 -14.55 -13.58
N TYR A 46 -5.87 -15.76 -13.25
CA TYR A 46 -5.04 -16.70 -12.51
C TYR A 46 -4.59 -17.79 -13.46
N THR A 47 -3.27 -17.94 -13.59
CA THR A 47 -2.68 -19.04 -14.35
C THR A 47 -2.86 -20.36 -13.59
N SER A 48 -2.77 -21.50 -14.29
CA SER A 48 -2.82 -22.83 -13.67
C SER A 48 -1.77 -23.03 -12.56
N GLY A 49 -0.65 -22.29 -12.62
CA GLY A 49 0.38 -22.27 -11.57
C GLY A 49 0.09 -21.33 -10.39
N GLY A 50 -1.13 -20.77 -10.29
CA GLY A 50 -1.55 -19.91 -9.19
C GLY A 50 -0.99 -18.48 -9.23
N ARG A 51 -0.35 -18.07 -10.35
CA ARG A 51 0.09 -16.67 -10.51
C ARG A 51 -1.07 -15.79 -10.97
N CYS A 52 -1.27 -14.69 -10.25
CA CYS A 52 -2.18 -13.60 -10.62
C CYS A 52 -1.52 -12.74 -11.71
N MET A 53 -2.26 -12.41 -12.77
CA MET A 53 -1.80 -11.64 -13.93
C MET A 53 -2.78 -10.49 -14.18
N PRO A 54 -2.40 -9.23 -13.88
CA PRO A 54 -3.21 -8.05 -14.19
C PRO A 54 -3.47 -7.91 -15.70
N LEU A 55 -4.69 -7.50 -16.08
CA LEU A 55 -5.10 -7.31 -17.48
C LEU A 55 -5.67 -5.93 -17.74
N MET A 56 -6.43 -5.41 -16.78
CA MET A 56 -7.07 -4.12 -16.88
C MET A 56 -7.16 -3.52 -15.49
N ILE A 57 -6.90 -2.21 -15.42
CA ILE A 57 -7.08 -1.45 -14.19
C ILE A 57 -8.09 -0.33 -14.42
N LYS A 58 -8.85 -0.04 -13.37
CA LYS A 58 -9.69 1.15 -13.28
C LYS A 58 -9.32 1.94 -12.04
N PHE A 59 -9.24 3.25 -12.20
CA PHE A 59 -8.95 4.16 -11.11
C PHE A 59 -9.73 5.46 -11.31
N GLU A 60 -10.04 6.12 -10.20
CA GLU A 60 -10.61 7.45 -10.20
C GLU A 60 -9.48 8.47 -10.28
N ASP A 61 -9.57 9.42 -11.21
CA ASP A 61 -8.61 10.51 -11.31
C ASP A 61 -8.95 11.67 -10.35
N GLU A 62 -8.19 12.76 -10.44
CA GLU A 62 -8.38 13.93 -9.56
C GLU A 62 -9.70 14.68 -9.82
N GLU A 63 -10.32 14.45 -10.98
CA GLU A 63 -11.60 15.06 -11.36
C GLU A 63 -12.80 14.16 -10.99
N GLY A 64 -12.55 13.01 -10.34
CA GLY A 64 -13.59 12.03 -10.02
C GLY A 64 -13.99 11.14 -11.20
N ILE A 65 -13.25 11.17 -12.31
CA ILE A 65 -13.57 10.41 -13.52
C ILE A 65 -12.90 9.04 -13.44
N ILE A 66 -13.69 7.98 -13.64
CA ILE A 66 -13.16 6.61 -13.73
C ILE A 66 -12.42 6.42 -15.06
N ARG A 67 -11.10 6.30 -14.98
CA ARG A 67 -10.22 5.95 -16.09
C ARG A 67 -10.04 4.44 -16.16
N THR A 68 -10.00 3.91 -17.38
CA THR A 68 -9.76 2.48 -17.65
C THR A 68 -8.49 2.35 -18.47
N VAL A 69 -7.56 1.49 -18.02
CA VAL A 69 -6.32 1.19 -18.74
C VAL A 69 -6.26 -0.31 -19.00
N ARG A 70 -6.18 -0.68 -20.29
CA ARG A 70 -6.04 -2.06 -20.77
C ARG A 70 -4.67 -2.32 -21.40
N ASP A 71 -4.06 -1.29 -21.97
CA ASP A 71 -2.78 -1.40 -22.65
C ASP A 71 -1.65 -1.03 -21.70
N PHE A 72 -1.08 -2.06 -21.06
CA PHE A 72 0.14 -1.94 -20.30
C PHE A 72 0.98 -3.20 -20.41
N GLN A 73 2.30 -3.01 -20.34
CA GLN A 73 3.26 -4.09 -20.37
C GLN A 73 3.75 -4.36 -18.95
N ILE A 74 3.59 -5.60 -18.49
CA ILE A 74 4.21 -6.07 -17.24
C ILE A 74 5.69 -6.35 -17.53
N THR A 75 6.59 -5.68 -16.83
CA THR A 75 8.05 -5.85 -16.96
C THR A 75 8.60 -6.87 -15.97
N TYR A 76 8.03 -6.94 -14.77
CA TYR A 76 8.36 -7.96 -13.77
C TYR A 76 7.19 -8.22 -12.83
N SER A 77 7.26 -9.33 -12.09
CA SER A 77 6.40 -9.66 -10.97
C SER A 77 7.22 -10.25 -9.83
N GLU A 78 7.04 -9.75 -8.61
CA GLU A 78 7.80 -10.21 -7.45
C GLU A 78 6.90 -10.26 -6.21
N LYS A 79 7.06 -11.31 -5.39
CA LYS A 79 6.45 -11.36 -4.06
C LYS A 79 7.26 -10.47 -3.11
N LYS A 80 6.58 -9.55 -2.44
CA LYS A 80 7.16 -8.61 -1.49
C LYS A 80 6.48 -8.73 -0.14
N ASN A 81 7.17 -8.23 0.89
CA ASN A 81 6.58 -8.00 2.20
C ASN A 81 6.76 -6.53 2.56
N TYR A 82 5.66 -5.77 2.47
CA TYR A 82 5.62 -4.35 2.82
C TYR A 82 5.05 -4.21 4.24
N SER A 83 5.89 -3.79 5.19
CA SER A 83 5.50 -3.58 6.60
C SER A 83 4.84 -4.78 7.27
N GLY A 84 5.29 -6.00 6.96
CA GLY A 84 4.72 -7.25 7.47
C GLY A 84 3.61 -7.84 6.58
N ILE A 85 3.09 -7.09 5.60
CA ILE A 85 1.96 -7.52 4.77
C ILE A 85 2.46 -8.21 3.49
N PRO A 86 2.09 -9.49 3.26
CA PRO A 86 2.35 -10.19 2.01
C PRO A 86 1.70 -9.48 0.82
N SER A 87 2.50 -9.25 -0.20
CA SER A 87 2.06 -8.52 -1.40
C SER A 87 2.71 -9.07 -2.65
N VAL A 88 2.10 -8.80 -3.79
CA VAL A 88 2.71 -9.01 -5.10
C VAL A 88 2.88 -7.66 -5.78
N GLU A 89 4.11 -7.34 -6.15
CA GLU A 89 4.45 -6.16 -6.93
C GLU A 89 4.58 -6.53 -8.41
N TYR A 90 4.02 -5.69 -9.28
CA TYR A 90 4.17 -5.77 -10.72
C TYR A 90 4.76 -4.46 -11.22
N GLY A 91 5.97 -4.52 -11.80
CA GLY A 91 6.49 -3.41 -12.59
C GLY A 91 5.72 -3.32 -13.90
N CYS A 92 5.18 -2.16 -14.22
CA CYS A 92 4.35 -1.96 -15.40
C CYS A 92 4.75 -0.70 -16.16
N VAL A 93 4.68 -0.76 -17.48
CA VAL A 93 4.72 0.41 -18.36
C VAL A 93 3.32 0.62 -18.91
N LEU A 94 2.63 1.63 -18.40
CA LEU A 94 1.33 2.05 -18.92
C LEU A 94 1.54 2.81 -20.24
N ARG A 95 0.77 2.45 -21.26
CA ARG A 95 0.67 3.22 -22.51
C ARG A 95 -0.70 3.88 -22.53
N HIS A 96 -0.74 5.19 -22.26
CA HIS A 96 -1.98 5.95 -22.31
C HIS A 96 -1.77 7.23 -23.10
N GLN A 97 -2.59 7.46 -24.12
CA GLN A 97 -2.55 8.66 -24.97
C GLN A 97 -1.16 8.95 -25.59
N GLY A 98 -0.42 7.91 -25.95
CA GLY A 98 0.93 8.03 -26.55
C GLY A 98 2.06 8.32 -25.55
N ILE A 99 1.74 8.49 -24.26
CA ILE A 99 2.73 8.67 -23.19
C ILE A 99 2.98 7.32 -22.52
N GLN A 100 4.26 6.99 -22.35
CA GLN A 100 4.68 5.87 -21.51
C GLN A 100 4.92 6.35 -20.08
N ARG A 101 4.35 5.62 -19.12
CA ARG A 101 4.55 5.86 -17.69
C ARG A 101 4.91 4.56 -17.00
N GLU A 102 6.05 4.55 -16.33
CA GLU A 102 6.41 3.47 -15.43
C GLU A 102 5.62 3.61 -14.12
N VAL A 103 4.95 2.53 -13.74
CA VAL A 103 4.17 2.44 -12.51
C VAL A 103 4.42 1.08 -11.86
N ARG A 104 4.08 0.98 -10.58
CA ARG A 104 4.01 -0.31 -9.89
C ARG A 104 2.57 -0.59 -9.50
N LEU A 105 2.08 -1.79 -9.84
CA LEU A 105 0.84 -2.30 -9.30
C LEU A 105 1.16 -3.20 -8.11
N LEU A 106 0.42 -3.01 -7.02
CA LEU A 106 0.61 -3.70 -5.76
C LEU A 106 -0.69 -4.40 -5.38
N PHE A 107 -0.63 -5.70 -5.18
CA PHE A 107 -1.72 -6.48 -4.64
C PHE A 107 -1.39 -6.90 -3.21
N PHE A 108 -2.10 -6.34 -2.23
CA PHE A 108 -2.01 -6.75 -0.82
C PHE A 108 -2.91 -7.95 -0.60
N ILE A 109 -2.30 -9.12 -0.42
CA ILE A 109 -2.97 -10.42 -0.53
C ILE A 109 -4.03 -10.57 0.56
N ASP A 110 -3.65 -10.30 1.81
CA ASP A 110 -4.53 -10.48 2.98
C ASP A 110 -5.72 -9.52 2.98
N GLU A 111 -5.59 -8.39 2.29
CA GLU A 111 -6.62 -7.35 2.20
C GLU A 111 -7.46 -7.46 0.92
N GLY A 112 -7.05 -8.28 -0.05
CA GLY A 112 -7.66 -8.31 -1.38
C GLY A 112 -7.61 -6.96 -2.10
N ARG A 113 -6.66 -6.09 -1.75
CA ARG A 113 -6.62 -4.68 -2.16
C ARG A 113 -5.56 -4.42 -3.22
N TRP A 114 -5.92 -3.64 -4.23
CA TRP A 114 -5.01 -3.19 -5.28
C TRP A 114 -4.67 -1.70 -5.14
N VAL A 115 -3.38 -1.39 -5.34
CA VAL A 115 -2.85 -0.03 -5.37
C VAL A 115 -1.95 0.15 -6.59
N MET A 116 -2.10 1.28 -7.28
CA MET A 116 -1.13 1.75 -8.25
C MET A 116 -0.23 2.79 -7.58
N ASN A 117 1.08 2.60 -7.66
CA ASN A 117 2.08 3.55 -7.20
C ASN A 117 2.74 4.23 -8.40
N LEU A 118 2.62 5.56 -8.47
CA LEU A 118 3.29 6.38 -9.48
C LEU A 118 4.72 6.66 -9.03
N LEU A 119 5.70 6.21 -9.82
CA LEU A 119 7.12 6.49 -9.55
C LEU A 119 7.37 7.98 -9.85
N GLN A 120 7.83 8.73 -8.84
CA GLN A 120 8.36 10.06 -9.05
C GLN A 120 9.77 9.93 -9.64
N ALA A 121 10.03 10.63 -10.75
CA ALA A 121 11.37 10.83 -11.30
C ALA A 121 12.16 11.82 -10.45
#